data_AF-A0A2V7D4M1-F1
#
_entry.id   AF-A0A2V7D4M1-F1
#
_cell.length_a   1.000
_cell.length_b   1.000
_cell.length_c   1.000
_cell.angle_alpha   90.00
_cell.angle_beta   90.00
_cell.angle_gamma   90.00
#
_symmetry.space_group_name_H-M   'P 1'
#
loop_
_entity.id
_entity.type
_entity.pdbx_description
1 polymer ?
#
loop_
_entity_poly.entity_id
_entity_poly.type
_entity_poly.pdbx_seq_one_letter_code
_entity_poly.pdbx_strand_id
1 'polypeptide(L)'
;MIACIGLASGVAFAQNGQGLAAVGAISPANPFPRWYMDRSGLQLGACLDTTNPPDGCALIAGGGLPNPAAPVSFPGNFPGEFFYWRSTADIAGIGGNAANRARIVLSTQGGFGGPTLTPADGAAAAGVFARSRLRVDGGLVPGATYTFTGPFGARSLVADAAGTVNFTVDEGCIPTPGAVP
;
A
#
# COMPACT_ATOMS: atom_id res chain seq x y z
N MET A 1 16.38 -24.84 -9.48
CA MET A 1 15.32 -24.45 -10.43
C MET A 1 14.00 -24.91 -9.83
N ILE A 2 13.32 -24.04 -9.08
CA ILE A 2 12.05 -24.38 -8.42
C ILE A 2 10.93 -23.89 -9.32
N ALA A 3 10.12 -24.83 -9.82
CA ALA A 3 8.99 -24.58 -10.71
C ALA A 3 7.76 -24.16 -9.89
N CYS A 4 7.15 -23.03 -10.27
CA CYS A 4 5.85 -22.62 -9.76
C CYS A 4 4.75 -23.44 -10.45
N ILE A 5 4.02 -24.25 -9.68
CA ILE A 5 2.81 -24.94 -10.15
C ILE A 5 1.61 -24.05 -9.85
N GLY A 6 0.91 -23.60 -10.90
CA GLY A 6 -0.37 -22.89 -10.79
C GLY A 6 -1.53 -23.88 -10.68
N LEU A 7 -2.32 -23.77 -9.61
CA LEU A 7 -3.63 -24.42 -9.49
C LEU A 7 -4.71 -23.36 -9.79
N ALA A 8 -5.46 -23.59 -10.87
CA ALA A 8 -6.62 -22.80 -11.23
C ALA A 8 -7.87 -23.38 -10.57
N SER A 9 -8.49 -22.64 -9.66
CA SER A 9 -9.87 -22.89 -9.20
C SER A 9 -10.57 -21.59 -8.81
N GLY A 10 -11.52 -21.19 -9.68
CA GLY A 10 -12.69 -20.32 -9.51
C GLY A 10 -12.80 -19.31 -8.36
N VAL A 11 -12.88 -18.04 -8.73
CA VAL A 11 -14.14 -17.25 -8.76
C VAL A 11 -13.99 -16.21 -9.87
N ALA A 12 -15.04 -16.01 -10.68
CA ALA A 12 -15.04 -14.97 -11.70
C ALA A 12 -14.96 -13.60 -10.99
N PHE A 13 -13.77 -13.03 -10.94
CA PHE A 13 -13.61 -11.61 -10.68
C PHE A 13 -14.28 -10.87 -11.83
N ALA A 14 -15.31 -10.07 -11.53
CA ALA A 14 -15.73 -9.04 -12.47
C ALA A 14 -14.52 -8.14 -12.72
N GLN A 15 -13.87 -8.32 -13.88
CA GLN A 15 -12.73 -7.53 -14.32
C GLN A 15 -13.19 -6.10 -14.62
N ASN A 16 -13.30 -5.27 -13.59
CA ASN A 16 -13.36 -3.81 -13.72
C ASN A 16 -12.22 -3.14 -12.95
N GLY A 17 -11.07 -3.80 -12.86
CA GLY A 17 -9.80 -3.14 -12.61
C GLY A 17 -9.07 -3.03 -13.95
N GLN A 18 -9.41 -2.04 -14.78
CA GLN A 18 -8.65 -1.80 -16.01
C GLN A 18 -7.14 -1.62 -15.67
N GLY A 19 -6.79 -1.22 -14.45
CA GLY A 19 -5.49 -1.52 -13.86
C GLY A 19 -4.34 -0.71 -14.46
N LEU A 20 -3.13 -1.13 -14.10
CA LEU A 20 -1.87 -0.55 -14.52
C LEU A 20 -1.62 -0.81 -16.01
N ALA A 21 -1.29 0.23 -16.78
CA ALA A 21 -0.97 0.15 -18.19
C ALA A 21 0.52 -0.08 -18.45
N ALA A 22 1.39 0.62 -17.72
CA ALA A 22 2.84 0.53 -17.90
C ALA A 22 3.62 0.90 -16.63
N VAL A 23 4.87 0.45 -16.57
CA VAL A 23 5.84 0.78 -15.53
C VAL A 23 7.04 1.46 -16.18
N GLY A 24 7.49 2.57 -15.59
CA GLY A 24 8.69 3.26 -16.04
C GLY A 24 9.97 2.49 -15.72
N ALA A 25 11.05 2.77 -16.44
CA ALA A 25 12.37 2.21 -16.11
C ALA A 25 12.79 2.55 -14.67
N ILE A 26 13.63 1.69 -14.08
CA ILE A 26 14.24 1.93 -12.76
C ILE A 26 15.00 3.26 -12.79
N SER A 27 14.86 4.03 -11.71
CA SER A 27 15.55 5.29 -11.53
C SER A 27 17.06 5.08 -11.45
N PRO A 28 17.89 5.95 -12.06
CA PRO A 28 19.33 5.92 -11.77
C PRO A 28 19.66 6.38 -10.34
N ALA A 29 18.71 7.01 -9.64
CA ALA A 29 18.92 7.56 -8.30
C ALA A 29 18.52 6.61 -7.15
N ASN A 30 17.74 5.55 -7.41
CA ASN A 30 17.25 4.61 -6.40
C ASN A 30 16.73 3.32 -7.06
N PRO A 31 16.55 2.20 -6.33
CA PRO A 31 16.20 0.91 -6.94
C PRO A 31 14.72 0.78 -7.36
N PHE A 32 13.98 1.88 -7.50
CA PHE A 32 12.54 1.85 -7.80
C PHE A 32 12.20 2.41 -9.19
N PRO A 33 11.08 1.98 -9.80
CA PRO A 33 10.56 2.56 -11.04
C PRO A 33 10.35 4.07 -10.95
N ARG A 34 10.58 4.81 -12.04
CA ARG A 34 10.32 6.26 -12.07
C ARG A 34 8.84 6.62 -11.94
N TRP A 35 7.95 5.78 -12.47
CA TRP A 35 6.51 6.02 -12.48
C TRP A 35 5.72 4.75 -12.75
N TYR A 36 4.43 4.81 -12.42
CA TYR A 36 3.39 3.87 -12.81
C TYR A 36 2.32 4.61 -13.62
N MET A 37 1.89 4.03 -14.75
CA MET A 37 0.91 4.65 -15.65
C MET A 37 -0.39 3.87 -15.66
N ASP A 38 -1.53 4.55 -15.50
CA ASP A 38 -2.84 3.93 -15.68
C ASP A 38 -3.29 3.89 -17.15
N ARG A 39 -4.43 3.27 -17.44
CA ARG A 39 -4.96 3.19 -18.82
C ARG A 39 -5.47 4.51 -19.39
N SER A 40 -5.63 5.56 -18.57
CA SER A 40 -5.95 6.89 -19.05
C SER A 40 -4.72 7.64 -19.56
N GLY A 41 -3.51 7.08 -19.34
CA GLY A 41 -2.24 7.68 -19.69
C GLY A 41 -1.64 8.54 -18.57
N LEU A 42 -2.29 8.61 -17.40
CA LEU A 42 -1.77 9.34 -16.25
C LEU A 42 -0.58 8.59 -15.65
N GLN A 43 0.57 9.26 -15.58
CA GLN A 43 1.77 8.78 -14.92
C GLN A 43 1.88 9.38 -13.52
N LEU A 44 2.08 8.53 -12.52
CA LEU A 44 2.39 8.95 -11.15
C LEU A 44 3.78 8.46 -10.77
N GLY A 45 4.65 9.41 -10.44
CA GLY A 45 5.99 9.15 -9.93
C GLY A 45 5.99 8.85 -8.43
N ALA A 46 7.14 8.40 -7.93
CA ALA A 46 7.33 8.26 -6.49
C ALA A 46 7.19 9.62 -5.81
N CYS A 47 6.33 9.71 -4.79
CA CYS A 47 6.24 10.88 -3.94
C CYS A 47 7.47 10.91 -3.03
N LEU A 48 8.54 11.53 -3.53
CA LEU A 48 9.81 11.76 -2.82
C LEU A 48 10.16 13.25 -2.78
N ASP A 49 9.27 14.11 -3.28
CA ASP A 49 9.43 15.56 -3.26
C ASP A 49 9.02 16.13 -1.91
N THR A 50 10.01 16.52 -1.11
CA THR A 50 9.81 17.16 0.20
C THR A 50 9.56 18.66 0.11
N THR A 51 9.46 19.23 -1.10
CA THR A 51 9.33 20.66 -1.32
C THR A 51 7.86 21.09 -1.51
N ASN A 52 7.58 22.28 -0.98
CA ASN A 52 6.30 22.98 -0.81
C ASN A 52 5.11 22.66 -1.76
N PRO A 53 3.92 22.24 -1.25
CA PRO A 53 3.67 21.94 0.15
C PRO A 53 4.51 20.71 0.54
N PRO A 54 5.21 20.75 1.69
CA PRO A 54 5.87 19.56 2.17
C PRO A 54 4.79 18.51 2.30
N ASP A 55 4.96 17.45 1.53
CA ASP A 55 4.18 16.25 1.64
C ASP A 55 2.74 16.24 1.07
N GLY A 56 2.57 16.62 -0.20
CA GLY A 56 1.28 16.50 -0.89
C GLY A 56 0.72 15.08 -1.05
N CYS A 57 1.54 14.02 -0.93
CA CYS A 57 1.10 12.63 -1.09
C CYS A 57 1.45 11.69 0.08
N ALA A 58 1.78 12.22 1.26
CA ALA A 58 2.30 11.48 2.41
C ALA A 58 3.64 10.74 2.15
N LEU A 59 4.63 11.38 1.48
CA LEU A 59 6.07 11.15 1.22
C LEU A 59 6.71 9.92 1.85
N ILE A 60 6.24 9.54 3.03
CA ILE A 60 6.76 8.47 3.84
C ILE A 60 5.59 7.71 4.42
N ALA A 61 5.39 6.50 3.90
CA ALA A 61 4.38 5.59 4.40
C ALA A 61 4.83 5.00 5.74
N GLY A 62 4.78 5.82 6.80
CA GLY A 62 5.28 5.46 8.13
C GLY A 62 6.81 5.53 8.26
N GLY A 63 7.30 6.04 9.39
CA GLY A 63 8.73 6.00 9.75
C GLY A 63 9.53 7.28 9.49
N GLY A 64 9.12 8.15 8.56
CA GLY A 64 9.82 9.40 8.30
C GLY A 64 11.13 9.25 7.51
N LEU A 65 11.79 10.38 7.22
CA LEU A 65 13.17 10.39 6.70
C LEU A 65 14.08 10.23 7.91
N PRO A 66 15.25 9.56 7.75
CA PRO A 66 16.28 9.57 8.79
C PRO A 66 16.63 10.97 9.29
N ASN A 67 16.70 11.95 8.38
CA ASN A 67 16.85 13.37 8.69
C ASN A 67 15.82 14.21 7.89
N PRO A 68 14.73 14.67 8.54
CA PRO A 68 13.70 15.50 7.89
C PRO A 68 14.18 16.88 7.42
N ALA A 69 15.29 17.38 7.94
CA ALA A 69 15.85 18.67 7.56
C ALA A 69 16.80 18.59 6.35
N ALA A 70 17.09 17.39 5.85
CA ALA A 70 17.95 17.17 4.69
C ALA A 70 17.13 16.71 3.46
N PRO A 71 17.61 16.96 2.24
CA PRO A 71 16.97 16.46 1.02
C PRO A 71 16.90 14.93 0.97
N VAL A 72 15.91 14.40 0.25
CA VAL A 72 15.83 12.95 -0.04
C VAL A 72 17.04 12.53 -0.88
N SER A 73 17.76 11.50 -0.44
CA SER A 73 18.92 10.97 -1.13
C SER A 73 19.13 9.49 -0.79
N PHE A 74 19.21 8.62 -1.79
CA PHE A 74 19.48 7.20 -1.58
C PHE A 74 20.99 6.92 -1.54
N PRO A 75 21.47 6.03 -0.66
CA PRO A 75 20.74 5.34 0.41
C PRO A 75 20.67 6.15 1.73
N GLY A 76 21.39 7.27 1.84
CA GLY A 76 21.69 7.91 3.13
C GLY A 76 20.52 8.59 3.85
N ASN A 77 19.66 9.31 3.13
CA ASN A 77 18.48 9.99 3.68
C ASN A 77 17.25 9.67 2.81
N PHE A 78 16.81 8.42 2.85
CA PHE A 78 15.72 7.90 2.01
C PHE A 78 14.71 7.12 2.86
N PRO A 79 13.40 7.22 2.58
CA PRO A 79 12.38 6.58 3.42
C PRO A 79 12.39 5.06 3.28
N GLY A 80 12.03 4.36 4.35
CA GLY A 80 11.82 2.90 4.31
C GLY A 80 10.59 2.47 3.50
N GLU A 81 9.59 3.35 3.39
CA GLU A 81 8.37 3.13 2.61
C GLU A 81 7.83 4.47 2.11
N PHE A 82 7.32 4.55 0.87
CA PHE A 82 6.79 5.77 0.25
C PHE A 82 5.69 5.46 -0.76
N PHE A 83 4.87 6.44 -1.15
CA PHE A 83 3.74 6.25 -2.08
C PHE A 83 4.08 6.65 -3.51
N TYR A 84 3.56 5.90 -4.48
CA TYR A 84 3.32 6.40 -5.85
C TYR A 84 1.95 7.06 -5.94
N TRP A 85 0.98 6.51 -5.23
CA TRP A 85 -0.34 7.11 -5.07
C TRP A 85 -1.00 6.59 -3.79
N ARG A 86 -1.95 7.37 -3.29
CA ARG A 86 -2.81 7.00 -2.17
C ARG A 86 -4.19 7.60 -2.35
N SER A 87 -5.22 6.79 -2.12
CA SER A 87 -6.61 7.24 -2.06
C SER A 87 -7.24 6.77 -0.76
N THR A 88 -8.13 7.60 -0.21
CA THR A 88 -8.87 7.30 1.02
C THR A 88 -10.34 7.60 0.81
N ALA A 89 -11.21 6.71 1.29
CA ALA A 89 -12.64 6.95 1.35
C ALA A 89 -13.19 6.55 2.72
N ASP A 90 -14.18 7.30 3.20
CA ASP A 90 -14.77 7.17 4.52
C ASP A 90 -16.29 7.01 4.44
N ILE A 91 -16.84 6.15 5.30
CA ILE A 91 -18.25 6.08 5.64
C ILE A 91 -18.36 6.41 7.13
N ALA A 92 -18.98 7.53 7.47
CA ALA A 92 -19.22 7.93 8.86
C ALA A 92 -20.52 7.32 9.41
N GLY A 93 -20.71 7.36 10.73
CA GLY A 93 -21.97 6.98 11.36
C GLY A 93 -22.14 5.48 11.58
N ILE A 94 -21.04 4.72 11.62
CA ILE A 94 -21.11 3.26 11.79
C ILE A 94 -21.77 2.91 13.13
N GLY A 95 -22.78 2.04 13.09
CA GLY A 95 -23.57 1.67 14.26
C GLY A 95 -24.47 2.80 14.79
N GLY A 96 -24.76 3.83 13.98
CA GLY A 96 -25.58 4.97 14.38
C GLY A 96 -24.84 6.03 15.20
N ASN A 97 -23.51 5.92 15.36
CA ASN A 97 -22.68 6.89 16.06
C ASN A 97 -21.80 7.65 15.06
N ALA A 98 -21.98 8.98 14.97
CA ALA A 98 -21.23 9.84 14.06
C ALA A 98 -19.71 9.87 14.32
N ALA A 99 -19.26 9.48 15.52
CA ALA A 99 -17.83 9.38 15.83
C ALA A 99 -17.16 8.16 15.18
N ASN A 100 -17.91 7.12 14.85
CA ASN A 100 -17.39 5.91 14.23
C ASN A 100 -17.36 6.05 12.71
N ARG A 101 -16.33 5.49 12.07
CA ARG A 101 -16.19 5.42 10.61
C ARG A 101 -15.62 4.09 10.12
N ALA A 102 -16.00 3.72 8.91
CA ALA A 102 -15.29 2.78 8.08
C ALA A 102 -14.41 3.54 7.08
N ARG A 103 -13.10 3.32 7.12
CA ARG A 103 -12.10 3.92 6.24
C ARG A 103 -11.43 2.86 5.39
N ILE A 104 -11.47 3.03 4.06
CA ILE A 104 -10.62 2.29 3.13
C ILE A 104 -9.46 3.19 2.69
N VAL A 105 -8.25 2.66 2.72
CA VAL A 105 -7.06 3.28 2.12
C VAL A 105 -6.54 2.33 1.05
N LEU A 106 -6.35 2.85 -0.15
CA LEU A 106 -5.75 2.16 -1.27
C LEU A 106 -4.48 2.89 -1.69
N SER A 107 -3.43 2.15 -2.04
CA SER A 107 -2.17 2.75 -2.45
C SER A 107 -1.29 1.80 -3.26
N THR A 108 -0.38 2.36 -4.04
CA THR A 108 0.85 1.67 -4.48
C THR A 108 2.04 2.32 -3.81
N GLN A 109 2.90 1.50 -3.22
CA GLN A 109 4.00 1.93 -2.38
C GLN A 109 5.30 1.24 -2.79
N GLY A 110 6.41 1.98 -2.76
CA GLY A 110 7.74 1.40 -2.74
C GLY A 110 8.22 1.23 -1.31
N GLY A 111 8.98 0.19 -1.03
CA GLY A 111 9.58 -0.01 0.28
C GLY A 111 10.68 -1.07 0.27
N PHE A 112 11.22 -1.35 1.45
CA PHE A 112 12.26 -2.35 1.64
C PHE A 112 11.75 -3.52 2.47
N GLY A 113 12.02 -4.72 1.97
CA GLY A 113 12.04 -5.94 2.75
C GLY A 113 13.35 -6.07 3.53
N GLY A 114 13.42 -7.02 4.46
CA GLY A 114 14.64 -7.27 5.24
C GLY A 114 14.51 -6.88 6.72
N PRO A 115 15.60 -7.02 7.49
CA PRO A 115 15.58 -6.88 8.94
C PRO A 115 15.39 -5.44 9.41
N THR A 116 15.83 -4.44 8.64
CA THR A 116 15.73 -3.02 9.03
C THR A 116 14.56 -2.31 8.37
N LEU A 117 14.01 -2.86 7.27
CA LEU A 117 12.97 -2.24 6.43
C LEU A 117 13.42 -0.86 5.89
N THR A 118 14.71 -0.73 5.61
CA THR A 118 15.34 0.53 5.17
C THR A 118 16.28 0.28 3.99
N PRO A 119 16.79 1.35 3.33
CA PRO A 119 17.86 1.23 2.35
C PRO A 119 19.10 0.44 2.81
N ALA A 120 19.32 0.31 4.12
CA ALA A 120 20.44 -0.46 4.67
C ALA A 120 20.35 -1.96 4.36
N ASP A 121 19.16 -2.49 4.05
CA ASP A 121 18.96 -3.89 3.65
C ASP A 121 19.39 -4.14 2.18
N GLY A 122 19.78 -3.10 1.46
CA GLY A 122 20.33 -3.18 0.10
C GLY A 122 19.28 -3.16 -1.00
N ALA A 123 19.75 -3.06 -2.25
CA ALA A 123 18.86 -2.94 -3.41
C ALA A 123 18.02 -4.20 -3.67
N ALA A 124 18.52 -5.39 -3.30
CA ALA A 124 17.79 -6.65 -3.43
C ALA A 124 16.58 -6.74 -2.49
N ALA A 125 16.56 -5.92 -1.43
CA ALA A 125 15.45 -5.79 -0.49
C ALA A 125 14.35 -4.83 -1.01
N ALA A 126 14.62 -4.02 -2.03
CA ALA A 126 13.65 -3.05 -2.54
C ALA A 126 12.51 -3.74 -3.31
N GLY A 127 11.27 -3.32 -3.06
CA GLY A 127 10.09 -3.86 -3.74
C GLY A 127 8.95 -2.85 -3.84
N VAL A 128 8.02 -3.11 -4.75
CA VAL A 128 6.80 -2.32 -4.91
C VAL A 128 5.58 -3.20 -4.71
N PHE A 129 4.57 -2.65 -4.04
CA PHE A 129 3.36 -3.35 -3.67
C PHE A 129 2.15 -2.42 -3.66
N ALA A 130 1.00 -2.96 -4.00
CA ALA A 130 -0.29 -2.36 -3.72
C ALA A 130 -0.72 -2.72 -2.30
N ARG A 131 -1.37 -1.79 -1.60
CA ARG A 131 -1.94 -2.02 -0.27
C ARG A 131 -3.41 -1.63 -0.27
N SER A 132 -4.24 -2.52 0.26
CA SER A 132 -5.63 -2.23 0.60
C SER A 132 -5.82 -2.38 2.10
N ARG A 133 -6.20 -1.30 2.77
CA ARG A 133 -6.37 -1.26 4.24
C ARG A 133 -7.77 -0.78 4.59
N LEU A 134 -8.56 -1.67 5.17
CA LEU A 134 -9.88 -1.33 5.73
C LEU A 134 -9.79 -1.24 7.24
N ARG A 135 -10.29 -0.14 7.79
CA ARG A 135 -10.43 0.07 9.23
C ARG A 135 -11.87 0.46 9.55
N VAL A 136 -12.50 -0.23 10.48
CA VAL A 136 -13.73 0.23 11.12
C VAL A 136 -13.40 0.41 12.58
N ASP A 137 -13.51 1.62 13.09
CA ASP A 137 -13.03 1.99 14.44
C ASP A 137 -14.03 1.67 15.56
N GLY A 138 -15.28 1.36 15.22
CA GLY A 138 -16.30 0.92 16.17
C GLY A 138 -17.70 0.85 15.56
N GLY A 139 -18.67 0.45 16.38
CA GLY A 139 -20.09 0.44 16.02
C GLY A 139 -20.57 -0.82 15.28
N LEU A 140 -19.69 -1.81 15.10
CA LEU A 140 -20.09 -3.12 14.60
C LEU A 140 -20.54 -4.02 15.76
N VAL A 141 -21.37 -5.01 15.45
CA VAL A 141 -21.78 -6.05 16.39
C VAL A 141 -20.62 -7.05 16.55
N PRO A 142 -20.08 -7.26 17.76
CA PRO A 142 -18.97 -8.19 17.98
C PRO A 142 -19.27 -9.60 17.45
N GLY A 143 -18.31 -10.18 16.73
CA GLY A 143 -18.43 -11.52 16.14
C GLY A 143 -19.34 -11.62 14.90
N ALA A 144 -20.03 -10.54 14.52
CA ALA A 144 -20.84 -10.53 13.32
C ALA A 144 -19.97 -10.45 12.05
N THR A 145 -20.45 -11.08 10.97
CA THR A 145 -19.82 -11.03 9.65
C THR A 145 -20.39 -9.88 8.83
N TYR A 146 -19.51 -9.07 8.27
CA TYR A 146 -19.82 -7.94 7.41
C TYR A 146 -19.21 -8.16 6.03
N THR A 147 -19.93 -7.74 4.98
CA THR A 147 -19.40 -7.71 3.61
C THR A 147 -18.93 -6.29 3.30
N PHE A 148 -17.65 -6.16 3.01
CA PHE A 148 -17.08 -4.97 2.39
C PHE A 148 -17.15 -5.11 0.87
N THR A 149 -17.74 -4.13 0.19
CA THR A 149 -17.76 -4.05 -1.27
C THR A 149 -16.91 -2.85 -1.71
N GLY A 150 -15.85 -3.10 -2.47
CA GLY A 150 -14.93 -2.08 -2.92
C GLY A 150 -14.56 -2.23 -4.41
N PRO A 151 -13.65 -1.37 -4.90
CA PRO A 151 -13.28 -1.32 -6.32
C PRO A 151 -12.59 -2.59 -6.83
N PHE A 152 -12.04 -3.41 -5.93
CA PHE A 152 -11.37 -4.68 -6.25
C PHE A 152 -12.21 -5.91 -5.88
N GLY A 153 -13.52 -5.73 -5.70
CA GLY A 153 -14.47 -6.80 -5.37
C GLY A 153 -14.99 -6.74 -3.94
N ALA A 154 -15.64 -7.83 -3.53
CA ALA A 154 -16.24 -7.97 -2.22
C ALA A 154 -15.43 -8.89 -1.31
N ARG A 155 -15.45 -8.62 0.00
CA ARG A 155 -14.77 -9.42 1.02
C ARG A 155 -15.63 -9.53 2.28
N SER A 156 -15.72 -10.73 2.84
CA SER A 156 -16.32 -10.95 4.15
C SER A 156 -15.28 -10.78 5.27
N LEU A 157 -15.64 -10.04 6.31
CA LEU A 157 -14.81 -9.74 7.48
C LEU A 157 -15.63 -9.92 8.75
N VAL A 158 -15.01 -10.42 9.81
CA VAL A 158 -15.66 -10.60 11.11
C VAL A 158 -15.23 -9.46 12.03
N ALA A 159 -16.18 -8.82 12.69
CA ALA A 159 -15.89 -7.80 13.69
C ALA A 159 -15.28 -8.45 14.94
N ASP A 160 -14.25 -7.81 15.51
CA ASP A 160 -13.63 -8.30 16.73
C ASP A 160 -14.51 -8.07 17.97
N ALA A 161 -14.00 -8.43 19.16
CA ALA A 161 -14.72 -8.28 20.42
C ALA A 161 -15.07 -6.83 20.77
N ALA A 162 -14.37 -5.85 20.19
CA ALA A 162 -14.61 -4.43 20.38
C ALA A 162 -15.58 -3.84 19.33
N GLY A 163 -16.10 -4.66 18.40
CA GLY A 163 -16.93 -4.17 17.32
C GLY A 163 -16.15 -3.37 16.28
N THR A 164 -14.88 -3.73 16.07
CA THR A 164 -13.98 -3.08 15.12
C THR A 164 -13.56 -4.05 14.01
N VAL A 165 -13.02 -3.52 12.92
CA VAL A 165 -12.37 -4.31 11.87
C VAL A 165 -11.01 -3.69 11.57
N ASN A 166 -9.98 -4.53 11.58
CA ASN A 166 -8.62 -4.18 11.20
C ASN A 166 -8.15 -5.15 10.13
N PHE A 167 -8.22 -4.73 8.87
CA PHE A 167 -7.83 -5.55 7.73
C PHE A 167 -6.79 -4.82 6.88
N THR A 168 -5.75 -5.54 6.47
CA THR A 168 -4.74 -5.06 5.51
C THR A 168 -4.36 -6.23 4.60
N VAL A 169 -4.27 -5.96 3.31
CA VAL A 169 -3.67 -6.88 2.34
C VAL A 169 -2.68 -6.09 1.50
N ASP A 170 -1.51 -6.69 1.31
CA ASP A 170 -0.45 -6.18 0.45
C ASP A 170 -0.32 -7.14 -0.75
N GLU A 171 -0.34 -6.60 -1.97
CA GLU A 171 -0.26 -7.34 -3.23
C GLU A 171 0.94 -6.84 -4.02
N GLY A 172 1.89 -7.72 -4.31
CA GLY A 172 3.13 -7.35 -5.00
C GLY A 172 4.31 -8.14 -4.46
N CYS A 173 5.50 -7.78 -4.93
CA CYS A 173 6.73 -8.46 -4.54
C CYS A 173 7.60 -7.47 -3.75
N ILE A 174 7.40 -7.45 -2.44
CA ILE A 174 8.46 -7.04 -1.52
C ILE A 174 9.10 -8.34 -1.02
N PRO A 175 10.44 -8.47 -1.06
CA PRO A 175 11.11 -9.56 -0.37
C PRO A 175 10.64 -9.61 1.08
N THR A 176 10.15 -10.75 1.55
CA THR A 176 9.74 -10.87 2.95
C THR A 176 10.96 -10.65 3.86
N PRO A 177 10.82 -9.99 5.01
CA PRO A 177 11.89 -9.91 5.99
C PRO A 177 12.50 -11.30 6.25
N GLY A 178 13.80 -11.45 5.98
CA GLY A 178 14.52 -12.71 6.11
C GLY A 178 14.53 -13.64 4.89
N ALA A 179 14.05 -13.22 3.72
CA ALA A 179 14.08 -14.02 2.48
C ALA A 179 15.21 -13.65 1.50
N VAL A 180 16.28 -13.01 1.98
CA VAL A 180 17.55 -12.95 1.23
C VAL A 180 18.36 -14.19 1.56
N PRO A 181 18.90 -14.92 0.55
CA PRO A 181 19.74 -16.10 0.78
C PRO A 181 21.02 -15.77 1.57
#